data_AF-W9H7F1-F1
#
_entry.id   AF-W9H7F1-F1
#
_cell.length_a   1.000
_cell.length_b   1.000
_cell.length_c   1.000
_cell.angle_alpha   90.00
_cell.angle_beta   90.00
_cell.angle_gamma   90.00
#
_symmetry.space_group_name_H-M   'P 1'
#
loop_
_entity.id
_entity.type
_entity.pdbx_description
1 polymer ?
#
loop_
_entity_poly.entity_id
_entity_poly.type
_entity_poly.pdbx_seq_one_letter_code
_entity_poly.pdbx_strand_id
1 'polypeptide(L)'
;MAEPVLFQSYDWCVAWLRACRAAGLRQNVRILTIWRGDQLALIWPLEIRRVFVFRVLHSLADPATQYSDILKSHEENGQQLVQLALSTIRKWKDVDVLELRRVRDGSALGSLRNLSPFMVPDTQATAPALDFTSLAGATADHRSSSSRSNLRRHERKIAALGTVECKIVDHPRAQQELGSSFFCVHVSRLSEWIKPAVCRE
;
A
#
# COMPACT_ATOMS: atom_id res chain seq x y z
N MET A 1 18.23 7.78 -0.58
CA MET A 1 17.10 7.93 0.37
C MET A 1 16.08 6.84 0.07
N ALA A 2 15.67 6.06 1.08
CA ALA A 2 14.84 4.86 0.90
C ALA A 2 13.55 5.31 0.30
N GLU A 3 13.16 4.74 -0.83
CA GLU A 3 11.83 5.03 -1.35
C GLU A 3 10.86 4.55 -0.26
N PRO A 4 10.10 5.47 0.37
CA PRO A 4 9.38 5.12 1.57
C PRO A 4 8.21 4.22 1.20
N VAL A 5 8.34 2.92 1.47
CA VAL A 5 7.25 1.96 1.33
C VAL A 5 6.49 1.89 2.65
N LEU A 6 5.63 2.88 2.91
CA LEU A 6 4.84 2.95 4.15
C LEU A 6 4.12 1.62 4.45
N PHE A 7 3.51 1.02 3.42
CA PHE A 7 2.75 -0.22 3.55
C PHE A 7 3.58 -1.49 3.78
N GLN A 8 4.91 -1.38 3.82
CA GLN A 8 5.80 -2.46 4.23
C GLN A 8 6.62 -2.09 5.46
N SER A 9 6.38 -0.91 6.04
CA SER A 9 7.03 -0.48 7.27
C SER A 9 6.64 -1.38 8.45
N TYR A 10 7.52 -1.41 9.45
CA TYR A 10 7.26 -2.10 10.71
C TYR A 10 5.95 -1.64 11.35
N ASP A 11 5.74 -0.32 11.44
CA ASP A 11 4.57 0.25 12.09
C ASP A 11 3.27 -0.17 11.41
N TRP A 12 3.24 -0.17 10.07
CA TRP A 12 2.10 -0.66 9.31
C TRP A 12 1.83 -2.15 9.56
N CYS A 13 2.87 -2.98 9.44
CA CYS A 13 2.74 -4.43 9.61
C CYS A 13 2.26 -4.77 11.04
N VAL A 14 2.81 -4.11 12.06
CA VAL A 14 2.42 -4.35 13.45
C VAL A 14 1.01 -3.83 13.74
N ALA A 15 0.64 -2.66 13.22
CA ALA A 15 -0.72 -2.14 13.35
C ALA A 15 -1.74 -3.11 12.73
N TRP A 16 -1.45 -3.63 11.54
CA TRP A 16 -2.27 -4.66 10.89
C TRP A 16 -2.42 -5.92 11.75
N LEU A 17 -1.30 -6.49 12.21
CA LEU A 17 -1.32 -7.70 13.02
C LEU A 17 -2.09 -7.52 14.34
N ARG A 18 -1.98 -6.33 14.97
CA ARG A 18 -2.75 -5.98 16.16
C ARG A 18 -4.24 -5.91 15.85
N ALA A 19 -4.63 -5.29 14.74
CA ALA A 19 -6.01 -5.21 14.30
C ALA A 19 -6.61 -6.61 14.01
N CYS A 20 -5.88 -7.46 13.28
CA CYS A 20 -6.30 -8.85 13.03
C CYS A 20 -6.47 -9.62 14.34
N ARG A 21 -5.52 -9.49 15.26
CA ARG A 21 -5.61 -10.14 16.58
C ARG A 21 -6.83 -9.67 17.37
N ALA A 22 -7.11 -8.37 17.38
CA ALA A 22 -8.28 -7.82 18.05
C ALA A 22 -9.60 -8.32 17.42
N ALA A 23 -9.61 -8.55 16.10
CA ALA A 23 -10.73 -9.14 15.37
C ALA A 23 -10.81 -10.68 15.47
N GLY A 24 -9.91 -11.34 16.22
CA GLY A 24 -9.85 -12.81 16.32
C GLY A 24 -9.36 -13.52 15.05
N LEU A 25 -8.80 -12.78 14.09
CA LEU A 25 -8.26 -13.32 12.85
C LEU A 25 -6.83 -13.82 13.04
N ARG A 26 -6.58 -15.06 12.64
CA ARG A 26 -5.22 -15.63 12.61
C ARG A 26 -4.52 -15.22 11.33
N GLN A 27 -3.24 -14.87 11.44
CA GLN A 27 -2.39 -14.50 10.32
C GLN A 27 -1.23 -15.48 10.24
N ASN A 28 -0.88 -15.95 9.04
CA ASN A 28 0.25 -16.86 8.84
C ASN A 28 1.41 -16.08 8.22
N VAL A 29 2.05 -15.27 9.04
CA VAL A 29 3.10 -14.35 8.63
C VAL A 29 4.36 -15.12 8.18
N ARG A 30 4.99 -14.61 7.13
CA ARG A 30 6.30 -15.05 6.63
C ARG A 30 7.13 -13.81 6.32
N ILE A 31 8.27 -13.67 6.99
CA ILE A 31 9.20 -12.58 6.69
C ILE A 31 10.40 -13.18 5.98
N LEU A 32 10.59 -12.84 4.71
CA LEU A 32 11.79 -13.20 3.98
C LEU A 32 12.84 -12.12 4.20
N THR A 33 14.05 -12.54 4.58
CA THR A 33 15.20 -11.65 4.68
C THR A 33 16.35 -12.15 3.81
N ILE A 34 17.05 -11.24 3.15
CA ILE A 34 18.31 -11.54 2.46
C ILE A 34 19.43 -10.75 3.15
N TRP A 35 20.51 -11.45 3.43
CA TRP A 35 21.69 -10.90 4.09
C TRP A 35 22.91 -10.98 3.16
N ARG A 36 23.79 -9.98 3.27
CA ARG A 36 25.14 -9.99 2.69
C ARG A 36 26.13 -9.86 3.84
N GLY A 37 26.73 -10.99 4.24
CA GLY A 37 27.47 -11.06 5.50
C GLY A 37 26.55 -10.65 6.66
N ASP A 38 26.96 -9.64 7.43
CA ASP A 38 26.21 -9.13 8.59
C ASP A 38 25.24 -7.99 8.24
N GLN A 39 25.10 -7.64 6.95
CA GLN A 39 24.22 -6.57 6.50
C GLN A 39 22.91 -7.11 5.92
N LEU A 40 21.80 -6.56 6.42
CA LEU A 40 20.46 -6.88 5.92
C LEU A 40 20.20 -6.13 4.60
N ALA A 41 20.13 -6.87 3.50
CA ALA A 41 19.99 -6.33 2.16
C ALA A 41 18.52 -6.20 1.71
N LEU A 42 17.65 -7.09 2.18
CA LEU A 42 16.22 -7.10 1.84
C LEU A 42 15.37 -7.64 2.98
N ILE A 43 14.19 -7.05 3.16
CA ILE A 43 13.08 -7.57 3.96
C ILE A 43 11.83 -7.59 3.08
N TRP A 44 11.13 -8.73 3.07
CA TRP A 44 9.84 -8.88 2.42
C TRP A 44 8.80 -9.39 3.42
N PRO A 45 7.92 -8.51 3.92
CA PRO A 45 6.79 -8.90 4.75
C PRO A 45 5.72 -9.59 3.90
N LEU A 46 5.46 -10.86 4.21
CA LEU A 46 4.52 -11.71 3.49
C LEU A 46 3.58 -12.42 4.46
N GLU A 47 2.51 -12.98 3.89
CA GLU A 47 1.54 -13.81 4.58
C GLU A 47 1.07 -14.94 3.66
N ILE A 48 0.77 -16.10 4.26
CA ILE A 48 0.16 -17.22 3.55
C ILE A 48 -1.33 -17.29 3.89
N ARG A 49 -2.19 -17.15 2.88
CA ARG A 49 -3.61 -17.49 2.98
C ARG A 49 -3.92 -18.80 2.29
N ARG A 50 -5.04 -19.43 2.68
CA ARG A 50 -5.58 -20.59 1.97
C ARG A 50 -6.74 -20.16 1.09
N VAL A 51 -6.69 -20.55 -0.18
CA VAL A 51 -7.78 -20.41 -1.14
C VAL A 51 -8.10 -21.82 -1.63
N PHE A 52 -9.21 -22.38 -1.16
CA PHE A 52 -9.51 -23.82 -1.27
C PHE A 52 -8.34 -24.68 -0.75
N VAL A 53 -7.69 -25.44 -1.64
CA VAL A 53 -6.56 -26.32 -1.32
C VAL A 53 -5.21 -25.64 -1.51
N PHE A 54 -5.16 -24.44 -2.12
CA PHE A 54 -3.92 -23.75 -2.44
C PHE A 54 -3.46 -22.84 -1.29
N ARG A 55 -2.16 -22.84 -1.04
CA ARG A 55 -1.45 -21.94 -0.12
C ARG A 55 -0.87 -20.79 -0.94
N VAL A 56 -1.51 -19.64 -0.83
CA VAL A 56 -1.17 -18.44 -1.59
C VAL A 56 -0.35 -17.53 -0.70
N LEU A 57 0.91 -17.33 -1.07
CA LEU A 57 1.79 -16.33 -0.49
C LEU A 57 1.47 -14.98 -1.12
N HIS A 58 1.24 -13.97 -0.29
CA HIS A 58 0.97 -12.60 -0.72
C HIS A 58 1.66 -11.60 0.23
N SER A 59 1.67 -10.33 -0.15
CA SER A 59 2.17 -9.27 0.72
C SER A 59 1.35 -9.18 2.00
N LEU A 60 2.03 -9.00 3.12
CA LEU A 60 1.39 -8.81 4.41
C LEU A 60 0.44 -7.60 4.35
N ALA A 61 -0.71 -7.72 5.01
CA ALA A 61 -1.77 -6.71 5.05
C ALA A 61 -2.49 -6.46 3.71
N ASP A 62 -2.34 -7.30 2.68
CA ASP A 62 -3.27 -7.33 1.54
C ASP A 62 -4.68 -7.81 2.03
N PRO A 63 -5.80 -7.15 1.68
CA PRO A 63 -5.97 -6.08 0.69
C PRO A 63 -5.92 -4.64 1.23
N ALA A 64 -5.57 -4.41 2.50
CA ALA A 64 -5.46 -3.07 3.06
C ALA A 64 -4.22 -2.30 2.54
N THR A 65 -3.16 -3.02 2.19
CA THR A 65 -1.95 -2.46 1.56
C THR A 65 -2.23 -1.93 0.16
N GLN A 66 -2.04 -0.62 -0.07
CA GLN A 66 -2.29 -0.01 -1.38
C GLN A 66 -1.14 -0.22 -2.38
N TYR A 67 0.11 -0.22 -1.92
CA TYR A 67 1.28 -0.46 -2.76
C TYR A 67 2.10 -1.59 -2.20
N SER A 68 2.19 -2.69 -2.95
CA SER A 68 3.05 -3.81 -2.61
C SER A 68 4.46 -3.56 -3.14
N ASP A 69 5.45 -3.63 -2.27
CA ASP A 69 6.87 -3.61 -2.63
C ASP A 69 7.70 -4.43 -1.60
N ILE A 70 9.01 -4.33 -1.68
CA ILE A 70 9.98 -4.86 -0.73
C ILE A 70 10.77 -3.73 -0.07
N LEU A 71 11.25 -3.96 1.15
CA LEU A 71 12.23 -3.08 1.78
C LEU A 71 13.62 -3.57 1.38
N LYS A 72 14.46 -2.70 0.83
CA LYS A 72 15.83 -3.05 0.43
C LYS A 72 16.82 -1.96 0.80
N SER A 73 18.08 -2.35 0.95
CA SER A 73 19.18 -1.40 1.07
C SER A 73 19.34 -0.56 -0.21
N HIS A 74 19.86 0.66 -0.06
CA HIS A 74 20.07 1.60 -1.15
C HIS A 74 21.05 1.14 -2.20
N GLU A 75 22.16 0.61 -1.70
CA GLU A 75 23.35 0.29 -2.48
C GLU A 75 23.14 -1.00 -3.28
N GLU A 76 22.04 -1.70 -3.01
CA GLU A 76 21.75 -3.00 -3.58
C GLU A 76 20.91 -2.92 -4.85
N ASN A 77 21.32 -3.73 -5.83
CA ASN A 77 20.57 -3.95 -7.05
C ASN A 77 19.24 -4.66 -6.72
N GLY A 78 18.14 -3.90 -6.77
CA GLY A 78 16.82 -4.39 -6.41
C GLY A 78 16.38 -5.59 -7.26
N GLN A 79 16.72 -5.61 -8.55
CA GLN A 79 16.36 -6.71 -9.44
C GLN A 79 17.06 -8.01 -9.02
N GLN A 80 18.36 -7.96 -8.71
CA GLN A 80 19.11 -9.14 -8.25
C GLN A 80 18.57 -9.68 -6.93
N LEU A 81 18.29 -8.78 -5.97
CA LEU A 81 17.70 -9.16 -4.68
C LEU A 81 16.32 -9.79 -4.85
N VAL A 82 15.49 -9.25 -5.74
CA VAL A 82 14.17 -9.81 -6.03
C VAL A 82 14.29 -11.19 -6.69
N GLN A 83 15.22 -11.39 -7.64
CA GLN A 83 15.46 -12.73 -8.20
C GLN A 83 15.90 -13.74 -7.14
N LEU A 84 16.80 -13.32 -6.24
CA LEU A 84 17.25 -14.16 -5.13
C LEU A 84 16.10 -14.49 -4.18
N ALA A 85 15.24 -13.51 -3.86
CA ALA A 85 14.05 -13.71 -3.04
C ALA A 85 13.09 -14.72 -3.69
N LEU A 86 12.79 -14.57 -4.99
CA LEU A 86 11.96 -15.52 -5.72
C LEU A 86 12.56 -16.93 -5.75
N SER A 87 13.87 -17.05 -5.98
CA SER A 87 14.55 -18.35 -5.96
C SER A 87 14.48 -19.02 -4.58
N THR A 88 14.44 -18.21 -3.52
CA THR A 88 14.28 -18.69 -2.13
C THR A 88 12.85 -19.14 -1.88
N ILE A 89 11.86 -18.34 -2.27
CA ILE A 89 10.43 -18.68 -2.15
C ILE A 89 10.11 -19.98 -2.90
N ARG A 90 10.67 -20.19 -4.10
CA ARG A 90 10.48 -21.44 -4.87
C ARG A 90 10.96 -22.70 -4.16
N LYS A 91 11.85 -22.58 -3.17
CA LYS A 91 12.33 -23.72 -2.36
C LYS A 91 11.38 -24.06 -1.22
N TRP A 92 10.48 -23.15 -0.85
CA TRP A 92 9.51 -23.38 0.22
C TRP A 92 8.51 -24.46 -0.20
N LYS A 93 8.15 -25.33 0.76
CA LYS A 93 7.22 -26.45 0.54
C LYS A 93 5.80 -26.13 1.01
N ASP A 94 5.63 -24.98 1.66
CA ASP A 94 4.36 -24.49 2.23
C ASP A 94 3.69 -23.39 1.40
N VAL A 95 4.15 -23.17 0.16
CA VAL A 95 3.62 -22.17 -0.78
C VAL A 95 3.41 -22.80 -2.15
N ASP A 96 2.21 -22.62 -2.70
CA ASP A 96 1.85 -23.13 -4.03
C ASP A 96 1.85 -22.01 -5.07
N VAL A 97 1.47 -20.79 -4.66
CA VAL A 97 1.35 -19.62 -5.54
C VAL A 97 1.88 -18.39 -4.83
N LEU A 98 2.61 -17.53 -5.55
CA LEU A 98 2.93 -16.16 -5.12
C LEU A 98 2.01 -15.19 -5.87
N GLU A 99 1.22 -14.43 -5.13
CA GLU A 99 0.33 -13.40 -5.66
C GLU A 99 0.83 -12.01 -5.28
N LEU A 100 1.10 -11.18 -6.29
CA LEU A 100 1.52 -9.80 -6.12
C LEU A 100 0.45 -8.87 -6.69
N ARG A 101 -0.18 -8.08 -5.83
CA ARG A 101 -1.21 -7.11 -6.21
C ARG A 101 -0.67 -5.69 -6.05
N ARG A 102 -1.17 -4.77 -6.88
CA ARG A 102 -0.88 -3.31 -6.77
C ARG A 102 0.62 -2.99 -6.69
N VAL A 103 1.40 -3.65 -7.55
CA VAL A 103 2.84 -3.41 -7.68
C VAL A 103 3.05 -2.12 -8.44
N ARG A 104 3.58 -1.10 -7.76
CA ARG A 104 3.82 0.22 -8.35
C ARG A 104 4.89 0.15 -9.44
N ASP A 105 4.74 0.93 -10.50
CA ASP A 105 5.80 1.11 -11.50
C ASP A 105 7.05 1.75 -10.87
N GLY A 106 8.23 1.29 -11.29
CA GLY A 106 9.51 1.71 -10.71
C GLY A 106 9.87 1.08 -9.36
N SER A 107 8.95 0.32 -8.73
CA SER A 107 9.26 -0.48 -7.54
C SER A 107 10.28 -1.59 -7.84
N ALA A 108 10.92 -2.13 -6.80
CA ALA A 108 11.82 -3.25 -7.00
C ALA A 108 11.06 -4.48 -7.52
N LEU A 109 9.84 -4.72 -7.04
CA LEU A 109 8.95 -5.75 -7.58
C LEU A 109 8.45 -5.46 -9.00
N GLY A 110 8.45 -4.20 -9.43
CA GLY A 110 8.07 -3.81 -10.80
C GLY A 110 8.95 -4.47 -11.86
N SER A 111 10.20 -4.81 -11.53
CA SER A 111 11.09 -5.57 -12.41
C SER A 111 10.57 -6.98 -12.74
N LEU A 112 9.60 -7.50 -11.98
CA LEU A 112 9.01 -8.83 -12.20
C LEU A 112 7.88 -8.86 -13.21
N ARG A 113 7.38 -7.71 -13.68
CA ARG A 113 6.24 -7.67 -14.62
C ARG A 113 6.46 -8.51 -15.87
N ASN A 114 7.71 -8.61 -16.34
CA ASN A 114 8.07 -9.39 -17.52
C ASN A 114 8.27 -10.90 -17.25
N LEU A 115 8.15 -11.34 -15.98
CA LEU A 115 8.49 -12.71 -15.57
C LEU A 115 7.28 -13.55 -15.17
N SER A 116 6.08 -12.96 -15.12
CA SER A 116 4.86 -13.69 -14.78
C SER A 116 4.08 -14.09 -16.04
N PRO A 117 3.94 -15.40 -16.34
CA PRO A 117 3.07 -15.86 -17.43
C PRO A 117 1.58 -15.64 -17.12
N PHE A 118 1.24 -15.33 -15.86
CA PHE A 118 -0.14 -15.15 -15.38
C PHE A 118 -0.40 -13.71 -14.91
N MET A 119 0.25 -12.74 -15.56
CA MET A 119 -0.08 -11.34 -15.35
C MET A 119 -1.51 -11.12 -15.82
N VAL A 120 -2.41 -10.88 -14.85
CA VAL A 120 -3.75 -10.40 -15.17
C VAL A 120 -3.61 -8.90 -15.41
N PRO A 121 -3.85 -8.41 -16.64
CA PRO A 121 -3.90 -6.98 -16.89
C PRO A 121 -5.17 -6.45 -16.22
N ASP A 122 -5.08 -6.12 -14.93
CA ASP A 122 -6.17 -5.46 -14.24
C ASP A 122 -5.87 -3.97 -14.12
N THR A 123 -6.90 -3.18 -14.45
CA THR A 123 -7.08 -1.72 -14.34
C THR A 123 -5.79 -0.90 -14.46
N GLN A 124 -5.70 -0.06 -15.51
CA GLN A 124 -4.73 1.04 -15.56
C GLN A 124 -5.07 2.09 -14.47
N ALA A 125 -4.84 1.70 -13.22
CA ALA A 125 -4.98 2.54 -12.04
C ALA A 125 -3.73 3.41 -11.99
N THR A 126 -3.78 4.52 -12.71
CA THR A 126 -2.74 5.54 -12.64
C THR A 126 -2.90 6.29 -11.31
N ALA A 127 -1.99 6.08 -10.37
CA ALA A 127 -1.91 6.91 -9.18
C ALA A 127 -1.08 8.16 -9.51
N PRO A 128 -1.62 9.38 -9.34
CA PRO A 128 -0.84 10.59 -9.52
C PRO A 128 0.26 10.62 -8.45
N ALA A 129 1.52 10.66 -8.89
CA ALA A 129 2.67 10.87 -8.03
C ALA A 129 3.23 12.29 -8.23
N LEU A 130 3.65 12.92 -7.15
CA LEU A 130 4.32 14.21 -7.17
C LEU A 130 5.77 14.00 -6.73
N ASP A 131 6.70 14.32 -7.63
CA ASP A 131 8.13 14.31 -7.32
C ASP A 131 8.55 15.66 -6.74
N PHE A 132 8.70 15.69 -5.41
CA PHE A 132 9.14 16.87 -4.68
C PHE A 132 10.66 17.09 -4.74
N THR A 133 11.45 16.17 -5.29
CA THR A 133 12.91 16.36 -5.42
C THR A 133 13.24 17.52 -6.35
N SER A 134 12.42 17.69 -7.40
CA SER A 134 12.48 18.85 -8.32
C SER A 134 12.12 20.19 -7.66
N LEU A 135 11.54 20.16 -6.45
CA LEU A 135 11.10 21.32 -5.69
C LEU A 135 12.00 21.61 -4.48
N ALA A 136 13.13 20.92 -4.32
CA ALA A 136 14.08 21.20 -3.26
C ALA A 136 14.66 22.63 -3.45
N GLY A 137 14.23 23.57 -2.61
CA GLY A 137 14.63 24.99 -2.67
C GLY A 137 13.63 25.91 -3.40
N ALA A 138 12.57 25.35 -3.97
CA ALA A 138 11.50 26.07 -4.63
C ALA A 138 10.46 26.60 -3.62
N THR A 139 10.06 27.88 -3.75
CA THR A 139 8.87 28.38 -3.05
C THR A 139 7.59 27.87 -3.75
N ALA A 140 6.41 28.00 -3.12
CA ALA A 140 5.13 27.44 -3.61
C ALA A 140 4.66 27.92 -5.02
N ASP A 141 5.49 28.69 -5.74
CA ASP A 141 5.15 29.43 -6.94
C ASP A 141 5.47 28.69 -8.25
N HIS A 142 5.85 27.40 -8.23
CA HIS A 142 6.06 26.62 -9.47
C HIS A 142 4.78 26.16 -10.17
N ARG A 143 3.60 26.55 -9.66
CA ARG A 143 2.32 26.25 -10.33
C ARG A 143 2.16 27.13 -11.57
N SER A 144 1.78 26.55 -12.70
CA SER A 144 1.39 27.30 -13.89
C SER A 144 0.23 28.25 -13.59
N SER A 145 0.11 29.34 -14.37
CA SER A 145 -1.01 30.29 -14.26
C SER A 145 -2.38 29.61 -14.36
N SER A 146 -2.51 28.58 -15.23
CA SER A 146 -3.71 27.75 -15.35
C SER A 146 -3.99 26.94 -14.08
N SER A 147 -2.97 26.32 -13.48
CA SER A 147 -3.10 25.56 -12.23
C SER A 147 -3.52 26.44 -11.06
N ARG A 148 -2.96 27.66 -10.97
CA ARG A 148 -3.36 28.65 -9.96
C ARG A 148 -4.81 29.11 -10.13
N SER A 149 -5.24 29.36 -11.37
CA SER A 149 -6.64 29.73 -11.66
C SER A 149 -7.62 28.62 -11.29
N ASN A 150 -7.30 27.37 -11.64
CA ASN A 150 -8.11 26.20 -11.28
C ASN A 150 -8.21 25.99 -9.77
N LEU A 151 -7.09 26.13 -9.03
CA LEU A 151 -7.10 26.06 -7.58
C LEU A 151 -8.04 27.12 -6.98
N ARG A 152 -7.88 28.39 -7.37
CA ARG A 152 -8.73 29.50 -6.90
C ARG A 152 -10.20 29.25 -7.18
N ARG A 153 -10.53 28.66 -8.34
CA ARG A 153 -11.92 28.28 -8.67
C ARG A 153 -12.46 27.22 -7.72
N HIS A 154 -11.67 26.21 -7.38
CA HIS A 154 -12.07 25.18 -6.41
C HIS A 154 -12.20 25.74 -5.00
N GLU A 155 -11.25 26.57 -4.56
CA GLU A 155 -11.30 27.26 -3.26
C GLU A 155 -12.58 28.10 -3.11
N ARG A 156 -12.95 28.88 -4.13
CA ARG A 156 -14.21 29.65 -4.12
C ARG A 156 -15.44 28.77 -4.01
N LYS A 157 -15.48 27.65 -4.72
CA LYS A 157 -16.61 26.70 -4.64
C LYS A 157 -16.72 26.09 -3.24
N ILE A 158 -15.59 25.74 -2.63
CA ILE A 158 -15.54 25.18 -1.28
C ILE A 158 -15.99 26.24 -0.26
N ALA A 159 -15.48 27.46 -0.36
CA ALA A 159 -15.86 28.57 0.51
C ALA A 159 -17.35 28.94 0.42
N ALA A 160 -17.97 28.78 -0.76
CA ALA A 160 -19.40 29.01 -0.93
C ALA A 160 -20.28 27.99 -0.17
N LEU A 161 -19.73 26.83 0.23
CA LEU A 161 -20.43 25.83 1.04
C LEU A 161 -20.33 26.10 2.54
N GLY A 162 -19.62 27.16 2.95
CA GLY A 162 -19.39 27.54 4.34
C GLY A 162 -17.91 27.53 4.72
N THR A 163 -17.64 27.79 6.00
CA THR A 163 -16.27 27.77 6.53
C THR A 163 -15.70 26.36 6.49
N VAL A 164 -14.59 26.19 5.77
CA VAL A 164 -13.84 24.92 5.70
C VAL A 164 -12.52 25.09 6.42
N GLU A 165 -12.35 24.32 7.50
CA GLU A 165 -11.10 24.24 8.25
C GLU A 165 -10.36 22.95 7.90
N CYS A 166 -9.07 23.07 7.59
CA CYS A 166 -8.17 21.93 7.49
C CYS A 166 -7.36 21.84 8.79
N LYS A 167 -7.52 20.75 9.52
CA LYS A 167 -6.75 20.45 10.74
C LYS A 167 -5.98 19.16 10.54
N ILE A 168 -4.67 19.21 10.74
CA ILE A 168 -3.84 18.02 10.84
C ILE A 168 -3.91 17.54 12.28
N VAL A 169 -4.25 16.27 12.47
CA VAL A 169 -4.41 15.67 13.79
C VAL A 169 -3.42 14.52 13.93
N ASP A 170 -2.51 14.68 14.87
CA ASP A 170 -1.33 13.82 15.08
C ASP A 170 -1.43 12.96 16.35
N HIS A 171 -2.58 12.98 17.05
CA HIS A 171 -2.80 12.21 18.27
C HIS A 171 -3.98 11.23 18.14
N PRO A 172 -3.81 9.94 18.55
CA PRO A 172 -4.80 8.89 18.36
C PRO A 172 -6.21 9.21 18.90
N ARG A 173 -6.29 9.88 20.06
CA ARG A 173 -7.56 10.24 20.69
C ARG A 173 -8.38 11.22 19.84
N ALA A 174 -7.73 12.27 19.34
CA ALA A 174 -8.38 13.25 18.47
C ALA A 174 -8.73 12.62 17.10
N GLN A 175 -7.95 11.65 16.61
CA GLN A 175 -8.29 10.86 15.43
C GLN A 175 -9.55 9.99 15.67
N GLN A 176 -9.72 9.38 16.84
CA GLN A 176 -10.92 8.60 17.18
C GLN A 176 -12.18 9.46 17.30
N GLU A 177 -12.08 10.62 17.94
CA GLU A 177 -13.19 11.56 18.10
C GLU A 177 -13.69 12.06 16.74
N LEU A 178 -12.78 12.48 15.86
CA LEU A 178 -13.11 12.90 14.49
C LEU A 178 -13.53 11.71 13.61
N GLY A 179 -12.86 10.57 13.76
CA GLY A 179 -13.14 9.36 13.00
C GLY A 179 -14.55 8.83 13.27
N SER A 180 -15.02 8.86 14.51
CA SER A 180 -16.38 8.41 14.86
C SER A 180 -17.46 9.26 14.16
N SER A 181 -17.26 10.58 14.11
CA SER A 181 -18.15 11.48 13.37
C SER A 181 -18.07 11.26 11.85
N PHE A 182 -16.87 10.99 11.31
CA PHE A 182 -16.66 10.78 9.87
C PHE A 182 -17.22 9.44 9.38
N PHE A 183 -17.00 8.36 10.13
CA PHE A 183 -17.52 7.02 9.82
C PHE A 183 -19.04 6.99 9.84
N CYS A 184 -19.71 7.69 10.76
CA CYS A 184 -21.18 7.82 10.72
C CYS A 184 -21.67 8.44 9.40
N VAL A 185 -20.99 9.44 8.85
CA VAL A 185 -21.40 10.08 7.58
C VAL A 185 -21.09 9.20 6.36
N HIS A 186 -19.99 8.43 6.38
CA HIS A 186 -19.57 7.60 5.25
C HIS A 186 -20.23 6.21 5.22
N VAL A 187 -20.49 5.58 6.37
CA VAL A 187 -21.13 4.25 6.43
C VAL A 187 -22.58 4.33 5.95
N SER A 188 -23.31 5.40 6.27
CA SER A 188 -24.67 5.63 5.76
C SER A 188 -24.73 5.74 4.22
N ARG A 189 -23.66 6.26 3.59
CA ARG A 189 -23.53 6.30 2.13
C ARG A 189 -23.04 4.98 1.55
N LEU A 190 -22.19 4.23 2.25
CA LEU A 190 -21.71 2.92 1.80
C LEU A 190 -22.80 1.83 1.86
N SER A 191 -23.72 1.89 2.83
CA SER A 191 -24.87 0.98 2.91
C SER A 191 -25.84 1.12 1.73
N GLU A 192 -25.86 2.27 1.05
CA GLU A 192 -26.64 2.45 -0.19
C GLU A 192 -25.98 1.77 -1.42
N TRP A 193 -24.67 1.51 -1.37
CA TRP A 193 -23.89 0.93 -2.47
C TRP A 193 -23.59 -0.56 -2.31
N ILE A 194 -23.56 -1.08 -1.09
CA ILE A 194 -23.39 -2.52 -0.82
C ILE A 194 -24.77 -3.17 -0.81
N LYS A 195 -25.30 -3.52 -1.99
CA LYS A 195 -26.32 -4.57 -2.07
C LYS A 195 -25.65 -5.89 -1.66
N PRO A 196 -26.20 -6.67 -0.70
CA PRO A 196 -25.66 -7.98 -0.42
C PRO A 196 -25.75 -8.81 -1.70
N ALA A 197 -24.59 -9.29 -2.17
CA ALA A 197 -24.54 -10.36 -3.15
C ALA A 197 -25.16 -11.59 -2.47
N VAL A 198 -26.46 -11.80 -2.71
CA VAL A 198 -27.16 -13.03 -2.35
C VAL A 198 -26.55 -14.13 -3.21
N CYS A 199 -25.64 -14.91 -2.64
CA CYS A 199 -25.34 -16.24 -3.16
C CYS A 199 -26.62 -17.07 -2.98
N ARG A 200 -27.30 -17.37 -4.09
CA ARG A 200 -28.32 -18.44 -4.11
C ARG A 200 -27.56 -19.76 -4.18
N GLU A 201 -27.88 -20.63 -3.23
CA GLU A 201 -27.53 -22.06 -3.20
C GLU A 201 -28.08 -22.80 -4.43
#